data_AF-A0A7U4P2S8-F1
#
_entry.id   AF-A0A7U4P2S8-F1
#
_cell.length_a   1.000
_cell.length_b   1.000
_cell.length_c   1.000
_cell.angle_alpha   90.00
_cell.angle_beta   90.00
_cell.angle_gamma   90.00
#
_symmetry.space_group_name_H-M   'P 1'
#
loop_
_entity.id
_entity.type
_entity.pdbx_description
1 polymer ?
#
loop_
_entity_poly.entity_id
_entity_poly.type
_entity_poly.pdbx_seq_one_letter_code
_entity_poly.pdbx_strand_id
1 'polypeptide(L)'
;MEDKNKIRELAAKLMADGTSVEAPRLDGQPAVKRPRTRPNLSIVVSGSAGQVAGGDIHNTYHIEKVVPPPVVVQTGVGVVDAAQKRQLLDLRDDIVKASEVKKKPKTPQSVMYGLNKHMNVNTYHEILAESFEKALKYMQKQRAMLVGMASAPKKLADWRNRRIAAIHARCKERELETWRRTYMQRTFGKGSMIDLGDDELERLYRAVMGKK
;
A
#
# COMPACT_ATOMS: atom_id res chain seq x y z
N MET A 1 80.21 -5.44 5.28
CA MET A 1 79.84 -4.06 4.88
C MET A 1 79.12 -4.11 3.52
N GLU A 2 78.22 -5.08 3.33
CA GLU A 2 77.62 -5.43 2.00
C GLU A 2 76.07 -5.38 1.99
N ASP A 3 75.40 -5.27 3.14
CA ASP A 3 73.93 -5.34 3.18
C ASP A 3 73.23 -4.00 2.90
N LYS A 4 73.92 -2.87 3.06
CA LYS A 4 73.31 -1.55 2.82
C LYS A 4 73.13 -1.22 1.33
N ASN A 5 73.94 -1.83 0.45
CA ASN A 5 73.82 -1.63 -0.99
C ASN A 5 72.73 -2.50 -1.61
N LYS A 6 72.53 -3.74 -1.12
CA LYS A 6 71.41 -4.60 -1.54
C LYS A 6 70.04 -3.99 -1.19
N ILE A 7 69.92 -3.35 -0.02
CA ILE A 7 68.67 -2.68 0.40
C ILE A 7 68.36 -1.46 -0.47
N ARG A 8 69.40 -0.72 -0.92
CA ARG A 8 69.22 0.43 -1.82
C ARG A 8 68.86 0.03 -3.24
N GLU A 9 69.41 -1.09 -3.75
CA GLU A 9 69.06 -1.64 -5.07
C GLU A 9 67.62 -2.18 -5.11
N LEU A 10 67.16 -2.83 -4.03
CA LEU A 10 65.78 -3.30 -3.89
C LEU A 10 64.77 -2.14 -3.78
N ALA A 11 65.13 -1.07 -3.09
CA ALA A 11 64.30 0.13 -2.97
C ALA A 11 64.19 0.91 -4.29
N ALA A 12 65.26 0.94 -5.10
CA ALA A 12 65.24 1.54 -6.43
C ALA A 12 64.38 0.73 -7.43
N LYS A 13 64.37 -0.60 -7.29
CA LYS A 13 63.56 -1.49 -8.14
C LYS A 13 62.06 -1.43 -7.80
N LEU A 14 61.70 -1.20 -6.54
CA LEU A 14 60.30 -1.07 -6.10
C LEU A 14 59.67 0.28 -6.46
N MET A 15 60.47 1.31 -6.73
CA MET A 15 60.00 2.66 -7.09
C MET A 15 59.75 2.84 -8.59
N ALA A 16 60.18 1.89 -9.44
CA ALA A 16 59.99 1.95 -10.89
C ALA A 16 58.68 1.27 -11.36
N ASP A 17 58.18 0.28 -10.62
CA ASP A 17 56.94 -0.41 -10.95
C ASP A 17 55.78 0.22 -10.16
N GLY A 18 55.11 1.19 -10.78
CA GLY A 18 53.94 1.91 -10.26
C GLY A 18 52.74 1.02 -9.93
N THR A 19 52.85 0.24 -8.86
CA THR A 19 51.80 -0.63 -8.36
C THR A 19 51.31 -0.06 -7.04
N SER A 20 50.16 0.61 -7.09
CA SER A 20 49.49 1.18 -5.93
C SER A 20 49.04 0.03 -5.01
N VAL A 21 49.68 -0.15 -3.87
CA VAL A 21 49.28 -1.13 -2.86
C VAL A 21 48.04 -0.56 -2.15
N GLU A 22 46.86 -1.10 -2.49
CA GLU A 22 45.60 -0.76 -1.82
C GLU A 22 45.61 -1.38 -0.41
N ALA A 23 45.62 -0.54 0.62
CA ALA A 23 45.53 -1.01 2.01
C ALA A 23 44.17 -1.69 2.26
N PRO A 24 44.12 -2.77 3.07
CA PRO A 24 42.89 -3.47 3.35
C PRO A 24 41.90 -2.55 4.10
N ARG A 25 40.71 -2.38 3.54
CA ARG A 25 39.61 -1.64 4.17
C ARG A 25 39.01 -2.47 5.30
N LEU A 26 39.00 -1.92 6.51
CA LEU A 26 38.18 -2.43 7.62
C LEU A 26 36.72 -2.04 7.37
N ASP A 27 35.83 -3.05 7.34
CA ASP A 27 34.39 -2.86 7.20
C ASP A 27 33.80 -2.10 8.40
N GLY A 28 33.00 -1.06 8.13
CA GLY A 28 32.06 -0.52 9.13
C GLY A 28 32.12 0.97 9.50
N GLN A 29 32.73 1.86 8.70
CA GLN A 29 32.53 3.31 8.89
C GLN A 29 31.59 3.90 7.83
N PRO A 30 30.61 4.76 8.21
CA PRO A 30 29.73 5.40 7.25
C PRO A 30 30.53 6.37 6.37
N ALA A 31 30.29 6.31 5.06
CA ALA A 31 30.99 7.11 4.07
C ALA A 31 30.86 8.62 4.38
N VAL A 32 31.99 9.26 4.70
CA VAL A 32 32.09 10.72 4.82
C VAL A 32 31.76 11.32 3.45
N LYS A 33 30.66 12.07 3.35
CA LYS A 33 30.28 12.79 2.12
C LYS A 33 31.35 13.85 1.83
N ARG A 34 32.19 13.62 0.84
CA ARG A 34 33.10 14.64 0.30
C ARG A 34 32.28 15.83 -0.20
N PRO A 35 32.66 17.08 0.09
CA PRO A 35 32.03 18.23 -0.54
C PRO A 35 32.25 18.15 -2.05
N ARG A 36 31.16 18.28 -2.82
CA ARG A 36 31.23 18.29 -4.29
C ARG A 36 31.96 19.56 -4.72
N THR A 37 33.19 19.41 -5.21
CA THR A 37 33.86 20.48 -5.97
C THR A 37 32.98 20.79 -7.17
N ARG A 38 32.46 22.02 -7.26
CA ARG A 38 31.72 22.47 -8.44
C ARG A 38 32.72 22.51 -9.61
N PRO A 39 32.45 21.89 -10.76
CA PRO A 39 33.30 22.10 -11.92
C PRO A 39 33.22 23.58 -12.31
N ASN A 40 34.37 24.19 -12.60
CA ASN A 40 34.41 25.50 -13.27
C ASN A 40 33.67 25.35 -14.60
N LEU A 41 32.55 26.04 -14.75
CA LEU A 41 31.83 26.11 -16.02
C LEU A 41 32.61 27.02 -16.96
N SER A 42 33.40 26.47 -17.87
CA SER A 42 33.82 27.19 -19.07
C SER A 42 32.81 26.92 -20.18
N ILE A 43 32.08 27.97 -20.59
CA ILE A 43 31.18 27.90 -21.74
C ILE A 43 32.01 28.31 -22.96
N VAL A 44 32.32 27.36 -23.84
CA VAL A 44 32.90 27.63 -25.16
C VAL A 44 31.80 27.42 -26.19
N VAL A 45 31.40 28.50 -26.88
CA VAL A 45 30.40 28.48 -27.95
C VAL A 45 31.13 28.57 -29.28
N SER A 46 31.09 27.53 -30.09
CA SER A 46 31.55 27.55 -31.48
C SER A 46 30.38 27.23 -32.42
N GLY A 47 30.01 28.21 -33.25
CA GLY A 47 28.95 28.08 -34.24
C GLY A 47 28.78 29.38 -35.05
N SER A 48 28.48 29.27 -36.35
CA SER A 48 28.45 30.39 -37.30
C SER A 48 27.17 31.24 -37.27
N ALA A 49 26.23 30.96 -36.37
CA ALA A 49 25.02 31.74 -36.16
C ALA A 49 24.78 31.91 -34.64
N GLY A 50 25.41 32.93 -34.06
CA GLY A 50 25.38 33.18 -32.63
C GLY A 50 24.02 33.66 -32.14
N GLN A 51 23.36 32.89 -31.28
CA GLN A 51 22.41 33.46 -30.33
C GLN A 51 23.19 34.10 -29.18
N VAL A 52 23.18 35.43 -29.10
CA VAL A 52 23.65 36.18 -27.94
C VAL A 52 22.40 36.61 -27.17
N ALA A 53 22.07 35.89 -26.09
CA ALA A 53 20.95 36.25 -25.22
C ALA A 53 21.44 37.23 -24.14
N GLY A 54 20.86 38.42 -24.09
CA GLY A 54 21.11 39.43 -23.04
C GLY A 54 20.37 39.16 -21.72
N GLY A 55 20.12 37.90 -21.36
CA GLY A 55 19.32 37.48 -20.20
C GLY A 55 19.26 35.95 -20.02
N ASP A 56 18.40 35.47 -19.11
CA ASP A 56 18.32 34.04 -18.72
C ASP A 56 17.79 33.11 -19.83
N ILE A 57 18.55 32.03 -20.11
CA ILE A 57 18.17 30.98 -21.06
C ILE A 57 17.35 29.91 -20.34
N HIS A 58 16.05 29.84 -20.62
CA HIS A 58 15.16 28.80 -20.10
C HIS A 58 15.08 27.63 -21.09
N ASN A 59 15.93 26.62 -20.89
CA ASN A 59 15.88 25.43 -21.71
C ASN A 59 14.77 24.50 -21.20
N THR A 60 13.69 24.36 -21.98
CA THR A 60 12.52 23.56 -21.58
C THR A 60 12.64 22.20 -22.24
N TYR A 61 13.10 21.20 -21.48
CA TYR A 61 13.22 19.83 -21.98
C TYR A 61 11.90 19.09 -21.77
N HIS A 62 11.28 18.63 -22.86
CA HIS A 62 10.18 17.68 -22.79
C HIS A 62 10.75 16.28 -22.57
N ILE A 63 10.71 15.79 -21.33
CA ILE A 63 11.08 14.41 -21.02
C ILE A 63 9.86 13.55 -21.32
N GLU A 64 9.86 12.86 -22.46
CA GLU A 64 8.88 11.82 -22.73
C GLU A 64 9.02 10.74 -21.65
N LYS A 65 7.96 10.54 -20.85
CA LYS A 65 7.93 9.46 -19.86
C LYS A 65 7.94 8.14 -20.61
N VAL A 66 9.07 7.46 -20.59
CA VAL A 66 9.15 6.04 -20.99
C VAL A 66 8.23 5.26 -20.04
N VAL A 67 7.08 4.83 -20.57
CA VAL A 67 6.16 3.96 -19.84
C VAL A 67 6.80 2.57 -19.81
N PRO A 68 7.12 2.00 -18.64
CA PRO A 68 7.67 0.66 -18.58
C PRO A 68 6.67 -0.34 -19.21
N PRO A 69 7.16 -1.38 -19.91
CA PRO A 69 6.30 -2.36 -20.55
C PRO A 69 5.39 -3.02 -19.50
N PRO A 70 4.14 -3.36 -19.87
CA PRO A 70 3.23 -4.04 -18.95
C PRO A 70 3.83 -5.40 -18.58
N VAL A 71 4.12 -5.59 -17.29
CA VAL A 71 4.50 -6.91 -16.76
C VAL A 71 3.28 -7.80 -16.86
N VAL A 72 3.29 -8.71 -17.84
CA VAL A 72 2.29 -9.78 -17.94
C VAL A 72 2.60 -10.78 -16.83
N VAL A 73 1.95 -10.60 -15.68
CA VAL A 73 2.02 -11.56 -14.58
C VAL A 73 1.27 -12.81 -15.04
N GLN A 74 2.00 -13.81 -15.54
CA GLN A 74 1.45 -15.16 -15.66
C GLN A 74 0.93 -15.52 -14.26
N THR A 75 -0.35 -15.92 -14.17
CA THR A 75 -0.90 -16.55 -12.97
C THR A 75 -0.01 -17.75 -12.66
N GLY A 76 0.95 -17.56 -11.75
CA GLY A 76 1.80 -18.64 -11.28
C GLY A 76 0.93 -19.80 -10.82
N VAL A 77 1.33 -21.01 -11.15
CA VAL A 77 0.70 -22.21 -10.60
C VAL A 77 0.70 -22.06 -9.06
N GLY A 78 -0.49 -22.07 -8.44
CA GLY A 78 -0.67 -21.92 -6.99
C GLY A 78 -1.03 -20.51 -6.47
N VAL A 79 -1.10 -19.47 -7.31
CA VAL A 79 -1.64 -18.16 -6.90
C VAL A 79 -3.14 -18.02 -7.14
N VAL A 80 -3.74 -16.95 -6.60
CA VAL A 80 -5.15 -16.64 -6.77
C VAL A 80 -5.58 -16.61 -8.24
N ASP A 81 -6.73 -17.23 -8.51
CA ASP A 81 -7.34 -17.25 -9.84
C ASP A 81 -7.91 -15.87 -10.25
N ALA A 82 -8.18 -15.68 -11.54
CA ALA A 82 -8.84 -14.48 -12.06
C ALA A 82 -10.17 -14.17 -11.34
N ALA A 83 -11.00 -15.17 -11.05
CA ALA A 83 -12.25 -14.96 -10.32
C ALA A 83 -12.00 -14.45 -8.89
N GLN A 84 -11.04 -15.05 -8.18
CA GLN A 84 -10.63 -14.63 -6.84
C GLN A 84 -10.05 -13.21 -6.83
N LYS A 85 -9.22 -12.87 -7.82
CA LYS A 85 -8.72 -11.51 -8.02
C LYS A 85 -9.86 -10.51 -8.22
N ARG A 86 -10.85 -10.85 -9.04
CA ARG A 86 -12.02 -9.99 -9.28
C ARG A 86 -12.79 -9.71 -8.00
N GLN A 87 -12.99 -10.75 -7.16
CA GLN A 87 -13.64 -10.60 -5.86
C GLN A 87 -12.90 -9.64 -4.92
N LEU A 88 -11.56 -9.69 -4.88
CA LEU A 88 -10.76 -8.74 -4.09
C LEU A 88 -10.93 -7.31 -4.61
N LEU A 89 -10.97 -7.12 -5.93
CA LEU A 89 -11.17 -5.81 -6.54
C LEU A 89 -12.57 -5.25 -6.28
N ASP A 90 -13.62 -6.07 -6.35
CA ASP A 90 -14.97 -5.65 -5.96
C ASP A 90 -15.01 -5.22 -4.50
N LEU A 91 -14.42 -6.03 -3.62
CA LEU A 91 -14.37 -5.73 -2.20
C LEU A 91 -13.54 -4.47 -1.89
N ARG A 92 -12.49 -4.19 -2.67
CA ARG A 92 -11.73 -2.94 -2.61
C ARG A 92 -12.64 -1.75 -2.91
N ASP A 93 -13.39 -1.80 -3.99
CA ASP A 93 -14.26 -0.69 -4.40
C ASP A 93 -15.39 -0.47 -3.40
N ASP A 94 -15.92 -1.55 -2.83
CA ASP A 94 -16.86 -1.53 -1.73
C ASP A 94 -16.29 -0.86 -0.46
N ILE A 95 -15.03 -1.14 -0.12
CA ILE A 95 -14.34 -0.49 1.01
C ILE A 95 -14.13 0.99 0.72
N VAL A 96 -13.76 1.36 -0.51
CA VAL A 96 -13.57 2.76 -0.91
C VAL A 96 -14.88 3.53 -0.77
N LYS A 97 -16.00 3.00 -1.27
CA LYS A 97 -17.34 3.58 -1.06
C LYS A 97 -17.67 3.69 0.43
N ALA A 98 -17.46 2.61 1.20
CA ALA A 98 -17.68 2.64 2.65
C ALA A 98 -16.76 3.62 3.39
N SER A 99 -15.64 4.03 2.79
CA SER A 99 -14.67 4.93 3.42
C SER A 99 -15.07 6.40 3.36
N GLU A 100 -16.09 6.77 2.58
CA GLU A 100 -16.70 8.12 2.55
C GLU A 100 -17.20 8.57 3.93
N VAL A 101 -17.43 7.60 4.81
CA VAL A 101 -17.77 7.80 6.22
C VAL A 101 -16.69 8.60 6.97
N LYS A 102 -15.42 8.47 6.57
CA LYS A 102 -14.27 9.17 7.15
C LYS A 102 -14.14 10.60 6.60
N LYS A 103 -13.36 11.44 7.29
CA LYS A 103 -13.00 12.79 6.80
C LYS A 103 -12.11 12.73 5.56
N LYS A 104 -11.17 11.77 5.54
CA LYS A 104 -10.31 11.46 4.40
C LYS A 104 -10.66 10.04 3.91
N PRO A 105 -11.44 9.90 2.83
CA PRO A 105 -11.73 8.60 2.24
C PRO A 105 -10.45 7.87 1.85
N LYS A 106 -10.51 6.54 1.83
CA LYS A 106 -9.41 5.69 1.38
C LYS A 106 -9.40 5.66 -0.15
N THR A 107 -8.20 5.76 -0.74
CA THR A 107 -8.03 5.50 -2.17
C THR A 107 -7.98 3.99 -2.44
N PRO A 108 -8.34 3.54 -3.66
CA PRO A 108 -8.18 2.14 -4.06
C PRO A 108 -6.77 1.61 -3.80
N GLN A 109 -5.74 2.42 -4.10
CA GLN A 109 -4.34 2.04 -3.87
C GLN A 109 -4.03 1.87 -2.37
N SER A 110 -4.55 2.74 -1.50
CA SER A 110 -4.35 2.63 -0.05
C SER A 110 -4.95 1.35 0.52
N VAL A 111 -6.10 0.91 0.01
CA VAL A 111 -6.74 -0.35 0.40
C VAL A 111 -5.87 -1.54 -0.01
N MET A 112 -5.43 -1.57 -1.28
CA MET A 112 -4.60 -2.66 -1.79
C MET A 112 -3.22 -2.71 -1.13
N TYR A 113 -2.60 -1.56 -0.86
CA TYR A 113 -1.35 -1.50 -0.10
C TYR A 113 -1.50 -2.13 1.30
N GLY A 114 -2.61 -1.84 1.98
CA GLY A 114 -2.92 -2.46 3.27
C GLY A 114 -3.09 -3.98 3.19
N LEU A 115 -3.76 -4.47 2.13
CA LEU A 115 -3.90 -5.90 1.87
C LEU A 115 -2.55 -6.56 1.62
N ASN A 116 -1.74 -6.02 0.70
CA ASN A 116 -0.44 -6.57 0.34
C ASN A 116 0.48 -6.65 1.56
N LYS A 117 0.49 -5.58 2.37
CA LYS A 117 1.23 -5.54 3.64
C LYS A 117 0.73 -6.59 4.64
N HIS A 118 -0.58 -6.78 4.77
CA HIS A 118 -1.15 -7.79 5.67
C HIS A 118 -0.83 -9.22 5.23
N MET A 119 -0.79 -9.46 3.92
CA MET A 119 -0.49 -10.76 3.33
C MET A 119 1.02 -10.99 3.14
N ASN A 120 1.87 -9.99 3.42
CA ASN A 120 3.32 -10.03 3.22
C ASN A 120 3.72 -10.38 1.77
N VAL A 121 3.07 -9.74 0.79
CA VAL A 121 3.34 -9.89 -0.65
C VAL A 121 3.60 -8.52 -1.29
N ASN A 122 4.27 -8.49 -2.44
CA ASN A 122 4.49 -7.22 -3.15
C ASN A 122 3.20 -6.76 -3.83
N THR A 123 2.51 -7.69 -4.49
CA THR A 123 1.24 -7.45 -5.17
C THR A 123 0.21 -8.52 -4.84
N TYR A 124 -1.08 -8.15 -4.86
CA TYR A 124 -2.15 -9.09 -4.58
C TYR A 124 -2.23 -10.25 -5.59
N HIS A 125 -1.58 -10.11 -6.75
CA HIS A 125 -1.47 -11.18 -7.74
C HIS A 125 -0.60 -12.35 -7.28
N GLU A 126 0.28 -12.11 -6.30
CA GLU A 126 1.18 -13.12 -5.71
C GLU A 126 0.56 -13.84 -4.52
N ILE A 127 -0.68 -13.49 -4.13
CA ILE A 127 -1.37 -14.16 -3.02
C ILE A 127 -1.60 -15.62 -3.43
N LEU A 128 -1.16 -16.55 -2.59
CA LEU A 128 -1.41 -17.98 -2.76
C LEU A 128 -2.91 -18.28 -2.67
N ALA A 129 -3.40 -19.21 -3.49
CA ALA A 129 -4.82 -19.58 -3.52
C ALA A 129 -5.33 -20.07 -2.15
N GLU A 130 -4.50 -20.80 -1.40
CA GLU A 130 -4.80 -21.27 -0.04
C GLU A 130 -4.99 -20.12 0.97
N SER A 131 -4.27 -19.02 0.75
CA SER A 131 -4.33 -17.82 1.60
C SER A 131 -5.44 -16.85 1.19
N PHE A 132 -6.22 -17.17 0.16
CA PHE A 132 -7.30 -16.32 -0.34
C PHE A 132 -8.35 -16.01 0.74
N GLU A 133 -8.78 -17.02 1.49
CA GLU A 133 -9.81 -16.84 2.53
C GLU A 133 -9.32 -15.88 3.62
N LYS A 134 -8.03 -15.92 3.97
CA LYS A 134 -7.40 -15.00 4.92
C LYS A 134 -7.42 -13.56 4.39
N ALA A 135 -7.07 -13.36 3.12
CA ALA A 135 -7.13 -12.06 2.46
C ALA A 135 -8.56 -11.49 2.44
N LEU A 136 -9.54 -12.34 2.09
CA LEU A 136 -10.95 -11.99 2.03
C LEU A 136 -11.48 -11.60 3.41
N LYS A 137 -11.20 -12.38 4.46
CA LYS A 137 -11.57 -12.06 5.85
C LYS A 137 -11.01 -10.72 6.31
N TYR A 138 -9.74 -10.43 5.98
CA TYR A 138 -9.13 -9.14 6.31
C TYR A 138 -9.87 -7.97 5.66
N MET A 139 -10.15 -8.06 4.36
CA MET A 139 -10.86 -7.00 3.64
C MET A 139 -12.31 -6.83 4.12
N GLN A 140 -13.03 -7.92 4.37
CA GLN A 140 -14.36 -7.88 4.95
C GLN A 140 -14.35 -7.22 6.33
N LYS A 141 -13.35 -7.51 7.16
CA LYS A 141 -13.15 -6.82 8.44
C LYS A 141 -12.94 -5.32 8.25
N GLN A 142 -12.12 -4.90 7.29
CA GLN A 142 -11.93 -3.47 6.99
C GLN A 142 -13.26 -2.79 6.60
N ARG A 143 -14.06 -3.43 5.73
CA ARG A 143 -15.38 -2.95 5.35
C ARG A 143 -16.32 -2.85 6.55
N ALA A 144 -16.38 -3.90 7.37
CA ALA A 144 -17.23 -3.96 8.56
C ALA A 144 -16.91 -2.85 9.56
N MET A 145 -15.62 -2.56 9.77
CA MET A 145 -15.19 -1.47 10.65
C MET A 145 -15.67 -0.10 10.15
N LEU A 146 -15.63 0.15 8.83
CA LEU A 146 -16.09 1.41 8.24
C LEU A 146 -17.62 1.57 8.34
N VAL A 147 -18.36 0.51 8.04
CA VAL A 147 -19.84 0.49 8.11
C VAL A 147 -20.33 0.59 9.57
N GLY A 148 -19.54 0.12 10.54
CA GLY A 148 -19.85 0.22 11.97
C GLY A 148 -19.49 1.54 12.63
N MET A 149 -18.95 2.53 11.90
CA MET A 149 -18.63 3.84 12.46
C MET A 149 -19.89 4.66 12.76
N ALA A 150 -19.85 5.51 13.78
CA ALA A 150 -21.00 6.33 14.21
C ALA A 150 -21.53 7.29 13.13
N SER A 151 -20.68 7.74 12.20
CA SER A 151 -21.08 8.60 11.08
C SER A 151 -21.63 7.82 9.87
N ALA A 152 -21.60 6.49 9.90
CA ALA A 152 -22.03 5.67 8.76
C ALA A 152 -23.52 5.83 8.41
N PRO A 153 -24.48 5.83 9.38
CA PRO A 153 -25.90 5.99 9.07
C PRO A 153 -26.22 7.29 8.32
N LYS A 154 -25.51 8.37 8.67
CA LYS A 154 -25.73 9.70 8.08
C LYS A 154 -25.14 9.86 6.67
N LYS A 155 -24.06 9.14 6.38
CA LYS A 155 -23.28 9.33 5.15
C LYS A 155 -23.54 8.26 4.09
N LEU A 156 -23.97 7.08 4.49
CA LEU A 156 -24.26 5.98 3.58
C LEU A 156 -25.78 5.79 3.50
N ALA A 157 -26.38 6.21 2.38
CA ALA A 157 -27.84 6.14 2.18
C ALA A 157 -28.40 4.71 2.39
N ASP A 158 -27.69 3.69 1.90
CA ASP A 158 -28.11 2.29 2.00
C ASP A 158 -27.82 1.64 3.37
N TRP A 159 -27.21 2.36 4.32
CA TRP A 159 -26.71 1.75 5.55
C TRP A 159 -27.80 0.99 6.31
N ARG A 160 -28.96 1.61 6.44
CA ARG A 160 -30.11 1.07 7.17
C ARG A 160 -30.62 -0.22 6.54
N ASN A 161 -30.85 -0.20 5.23
CA ASN A 161 -31.31 -1.37 4.46
C ASN A 161 -30.30 -2.52 4.55
N ARG A 162 -29.00 -2.22 4.44
CA ARG A 162 -27.94 -3.23 4.60
C ARG A 162 -27.91 -3.82 6.02
N ARG A 163 -28.17 -3.01 7.06
CA ARG A 163 -28.22 -3.47 8.45
C ARG A 163 -29.40 -4.41 8.69
N ILE A 164 -30.58 -4.03 8.21
CA ILE A 164 -31.81 -4.83 8.27
C ILE A 164 -31.61 -6.15 7.51
N ALA A 165 -31.09 -6.09 6.28
CA ALA A 165 -30.82 -7.29 5.47
C ALA A 165 -29.83 -8.23 6.16
N ALA A 166 -28.77 -7.71 6.78
CA ALA A 166 -27.80 -8.52 7.51
C ALA A 166 -28.42 -9.18 8.77
N ILE A 167 -29.28 -8.47 9.50
CA ILE A 167 -30.04 -9.04 10.62
C ILE A 167 -30.95 -10.15 10.13
N HIS A 168 -31.72 -9.92 9.05
CA HIS A 168 -32.59 -10.95 8.48
C HIS A 168 -31.83 -12.18 8.01
N ALA A 169 -30.72 -12.00 7.29
CA ALA A 169 -29.88 -13.10 6.82
C ALA A 169 -29.40 -13.96 8.00
N ARG A 170 -28.90 -13.32 9.06
CA ARG A 170 -28.43 -14.02 10.27
C ARG A 170 -29.55 -14.71 11.03
N CYS A 171 -30.71 -14.05 11.16
CA CYS A 171 -31.88 -14.65 11.79
C CYS A 171 -32.41 -15.86 11.02
N LYS A 172 -32.35 -15.83 9.68
CA LYS A 172 -32.73 -16.97 8.83
C LYS A 172 -31.74 -18.12 8.93
N GLU A 173 -30.44 -17.82 8.94
CA GLU A 173 -29.37 -18.83 9.07
C GLU A 173 -29.44 -19.59 10.40
N ARG A 174 -29.90 -18.93 11.48
CA ARG A 174 -29.85 -19.45 12.86
C ARG A 174 -31.20 -19.56 13.56
N GLU A 175 -32.28 -19.39 12.82
CA GLU A 175 -33.65 -19.46 13.35
C GLU A 175 -33.90 -18.52 14.56
N LEU A 176 -33.23 -17.35 14.59
CA LEU A 176 -33.27 -16.40 15.71
C LEU A 176 -34.45 -15.42 15.65
N GLU A 177 -35.47 -15.68 14.83
CA GLU A 177 -36.51 -14.70 14.55
C GLU A 177 -37.38 -14.40 15.77
N THR A 178 -37.79 -15.43 16.51
CA THR A 178 -38.55 -15.30 17.76
C THR A 178 -37.73 -14.54 18.81
N TRP A 179 -36.47 -14.93 19.00
CA TRP A 179 -35.55 -14.27 19.91
C TRP A 179 -35.37 -12.78 19.57
N ARG A 180 -35.18 -12.44 18.29
CA ARG A 180 -35.05 -11.05 17.83
C ARG A 180 -36.28 -10.22 18.19
N ARG A 181 -37.49 -10.73 17.92
CA ARG A 181 -38.75 -10.03 18.22
C ARG A 181 -38.90 -9.80 19.73
N THR A 182 -38.64 -10.82 20.55
CA THR A 182 -38.67 -10.69 22.01
C THR A 182 -37.65 -9.69 22.53
N TYR A 183 -36.42 -9.71 22.00
CA TYR A 183 -35.38 -8.77 22.36
C TYR A 183 -35.77 -7.32 22.00
N MET A 184 -36.31 -7.10 20.80
CA MET A 184 -36.77 -5.77 20.39
C MET A 184 -37.89 -5.24 21.26
N GLN A 185 -38.88 -6.09 21.58
CA GLN A 185 -39.99 -5.70 22.44
C GLN A 185 -39.51 -5.37 23.86
N ARG A 186 -38.59 -6.17 24.42
CA ARG A 186 -38.08 -5.97 25.79
C ARG A 186 -37.13 -4.78 25.91
N THR A 187 -36.27 -4.55 24.91
CA THR A 187 -35.19 -3.55 25.01
C THR A 187 -35.59 -2.20 24.43
N PHE A 188 -36.40 -2.17 23.36
CA PHE A 188 -36.79 -0.94 22.67
C PHE A 188 -38.29 -0.67 22.72
N GLY A 189 -39.12 -1.63 23.14
CA GLY A 189 -40.58 -1.49 23.14
C GLY A 189 -41.21 -1.48 21.74
N LYS A 190 -40.47 -1.93 20.71
CA LYS A 190 -40.87 -1.82 19.30
C LYS A 190 -41.09 -3.18 18.65
N GLY A 191 -42.17 -3.27 17.87
CA GLY A 191 -42.57 -4.49 17.16
C GLY A 191 -41.94 -4.65 15.77
N SER A 192 -41.52 -3.56 15.12
CA SER A 192 -40.93 -3.59 13.77
C SER A 192 -39.52 -2.99 13.76
N MET A 193 -38.66 -3.52 12.87
CA MET A 193 -37.32 -2.99 12.68
C MET A 193 -37.32 -1.64 11.97
N ILE A 194 -38.39 -1.34 11.24
CA ILE A 194 -38.57 -0.06 10.54
C ILE A 194 -38.72 1.08 11.55
N ASP A 195 -39.30 0.80 12.72
CA ASP A 195 -39.56 1.80 13.77
C ASP A 195 -38.31 2.10 14.61
N LEU A 196 -37.23 1.32 14.48
CA LEU A 196 -36.00 1.50 15.26
C LEU A 196 -35.24 2.75 14.82
N GLY A 197 -34.74 3.55 15.74
CA GLY A 197 -33.73 4.56 15.42
C GLY A 197 -32.43 3.91 14.93
N ASP A 198 -31.55 4.68 14.29
CA ASP A 198 -30.30 4.12 13.75
C ASP A 198 -29.38 3.54 14.85
N ASP A 199 -29.33 4.18 16.01
CA ASP A 199 -28.56 3.69 17.16
C ASP A 199 -29.15 2.39 17.75
N GLU A 200 -30.49 2.27 17.77
CA GLU A 200 -31.19 1.08 18.24
C GLU A 200 -31.00 -0.09 17.26
N LEU A 201 -31.06 0.20 15.96
CA LEU A 201 -30.79 -0.77 14.90
C LEU A 201 -29.35 -1.28 14.95
N GLU A 202 -28.39 -0.41 15.24
CA GLU A 202 -26.99 -0.79 15.43
C GLU A 202 -26.82 -1.70 16.67
N ARG A 203 -27.49 -1.38 17.78
CA ARG A 203 -27.49 -2.24 18.98
C ARG A 203 -28.10 -3.60 18.71
N LEU A 204 -29.25 -3.63 18.02
CA LEU A 204 -29.90 -4.87 17.60
C LEU A 204 -28.97 -5.70 16.72
N TYR A 205 -28.33 -5.09 15.72
CA TYR A 205 -27.37 -5.76 14.86
C TYR A 205 -26.25 -6.43 15.67
N ARG A 206 -25.64 -5.72 16.61
CA ARG A 206 -24.55 -6.26 17.44
C ARG A 206 -25.04 -7.44 18.30
N ALA A 207 -26.23 -7.33 18.87
CA ALA A 207 -26.83 -8.39 19.67
C ALA A 207 -27.10 -9.66 18.84
N VAL A 208 -27.67 -9.51 17.63
CA VAL A 208 -27.94 -10.63 16.72
C VAL A 208 -26.66 -11.28 16.23
N MET A 209 -25.64 -10.50 15.87
CA MET A 209 -24.38 -11.04 15.35
C MET A 209 -23.53 -11.72 16.44
N GLY A 210 -23.62 -11.26 17.69
CA GLY A 210 -22.94 -11.87 18.83
C GLY A 210 -23.63 -13.14 19.37
N LYS A 211 -24.86 -13.42 18.93
CA LYS A 211 -25.60 -14.61 19.33
C LYS A 211 -25.03 -15.84 18.61
N LYS A 212 -24.58 -16.82 19.41
CA LYS A 212 -24.15 -18.14 18.93
C LYS A 212 -25.37 -19.01 18.68
#